data_AF-A0A7K2HNS5-F1
#
_entry.id   AF-A0A7K2HNS5-F1
#
_cell.length_a   1.000
_cell.length_b   1.000
_cell.length_c   1.000
_cell.angle_alpha   90.00
_cell.angle_beta   90.00
_cell.angle_gamma   90.00
#
_symmetry.space_group_name_H-M   'P 1'
#
loop_
_entity.id
_entity.type
_entity.pdbx_description
1 polymer ?
#
loop_
_entity_poly.entity_id
_entity_poly.type
_entity_poly.pdbx_seq_one_letter_code
_entity_poly.pdbx_strand_id
1 'polypeptide(L)'
;MSGYITEEIPAEELTRQIERAREIGDSVRSLVAATVVTDVDDDDLAEARRHIDAATEILERRRIDASFGLRFNSDGRLRNWGNAVEGIRNPIAPPVEFHAEPDHVWSELHLGPQYEGPPGLVHGGVIALILDQVLGNAAVNAGAPGMTGTLTIRYRKGTPLGSLRVEGRLDRTEGHKSFASGTISTADGLCAEAEGIFIMPRWARGLDASRQMGVGDA
;
A
#
# COMPACT_ATOMS: atom_id res chain seq x y z
N MET A 1 -18.69 -5.88 12.51
CA MET A 1 -18.91 -5.72 11.06
C MET A 1 -17.67 -6.23 10.36
N SER A 2 -17.78 -7.36 9.67
CA SER A 2 -16.68 -7.91 8.87
C SER A 2 -16.36 -6.88 7.79
N GLY A 3 -15.16 -6.30 7.75
CA GLY A 3 -14.78 -5.28 6.76
C GLY A 3 -14.71 -5.79 5.31
N TYR A 4 -15.38 -6.91 5.00
CA TYR A 4 -15.43 -7.61 3.72
C TYR A 4 -16.80 -7.36 3.07
N ILE A 5 -16.81 -6.75 1.89
CA ILE A 5 -18.04 -6.39 1.15
C ILE A 5 -17.95 -6.99 -0.25
N THR A 6 -18.97 -7.72 -0.70
CA THR A 6 -19.08 -8.17 -2.10
C THR A 6 -20.07 -7.27 -2.84
N GLU A 7 -19.67 -6.75 -3.99
CA GLU A 7 -20.49 -5.85 -4.82
C GLU A 7 -20.66 -6.43 -6.24
N GLU A 8 -21.88 -6.39 -6.78
CA GLU A 8 -22.18 -6.77 -8.17
C GLU A 8 -21.79 -5.63 -9.12
N ILE A 9 -20.49 -5.53 -9.43
CA ILE A 9 -19.95 -4.54 -10.37
C ILE A 9 -19.25 -5.27 -11.52
N PRO A 10 -19.68 -5.06 -12.79
CA PRO A 10 -19.02 -5.62 -13.96
C PRO A 10 -17.55 -5.18 -14.08
N ALA A 11 -16.69 -6.04 -14.63
CA ALA A 11 -15.25 -5.80 -14.75
C ALA A 11 -14.89 -4.48 -15.43
N GLU A 12 -15.56 -4.11 -16.53
CA GLU A 12 -15.30 -2.87 -17.26
C GLU A 12 -15.60 -1.62 -16.43
N GLU A 13 -16.72 -1.64 -15.68
CA GLU A 13 -17.09 -0.55 -14.80
C GLU A 13 -16.11 -0.45 -13.62
N LEU A 14 -15.66 -1.58 -13.09
CA LEU A 14 -14.63 -1.60 -12.07
C LEU A 14 -13.30 -0.98 -12.57
N THR A 15 -12.88 -1.30 -13.79
CA THR A 15 -11.66 -0.73 -14.38
C THR A 15 -11.77 0.80 -14.49
N ARG A 16 -12.90 1.33 -14.99
CA ARG A 16 -13.15 2.78 -15.02
C ARG A 16 -13.12 3.41 -13.62
N GLN A 17 -13.66 2.72 -12.62
CA GLN A 17 -13.64 3.21 -11.24
C GLN A 17 -12.23 3.24 -10.65
N ILE A 18 -11.37 2.27 -11.00
CA ILE A 18 -9.98 2.21 -10.58
C ILE A 18 -9.17 3.36 -11.20
N GLU A 19 -9.34 3.62 -12.49
CA GLU A 19 -8.66 4.72 -13.19
C GLU A 19 -8.97 6.07 -12.53
N ARG A 20 -10.27 6.40 -12.40
CA ARG A 20 -10.71 7.64 -11.74
C ARG A 20 -10.26 7.74 -10.28
N ALA A 21 -10.25 6.62 -9.57
CA ALA A 21 -9.77 6.55 -8.19
C ALA A 21 -8.27 6.85 -8.09
N ARG A 22 -7.48 6.34 -9.06
CA ARG A 22 -6.05 6.59 -9.15
C ARG A 22 -5.78 8.05 -9.49
N GLU A 23 -6.47 8.61 -10.49
CA GLU A 23 -6.33 10.02 -10.89
C GLU A 23 -6.50 11.01 -9.72
N ILE A 24 -7.55 10.84 -8.92
CA ILE A 24 -7.77 11.72 -7.76
C ILE A 24 -6.73 11.47 -6.66
N GLY A 25 -6.36 10.22 -6.40
CA GLY A 25 -5.31 9.88 -5.43
C GLY A 25 -3.95 10.46 -5.82
N ASP A 26 -3.58 10.34 -7.09
CA ASP A 26 -2.35 10.88 -7.67
C ASP A 26 -2.32 12.41 -7.57
N SER A 27 -3.43 13.08 -7.91
CA SER A 27 -3.55 14.53 -7.80
C SER A 27 -3.32 15.02 -6.37
N VAL A 28 -3.92 14.33 -5.37
CA VAL A 28 -3.72 14.69 -3.96
C VAL A 28 -2.31 14.35 -3.48
N ARG A 29 -1.69 13.25 -3.97
CA ARG A 29 -0.29 12.95 -3.65
C ARG A 29 0.67 14.00 -4.19
N SER A 30 0.44 14.48 -5.41
CA SER A 30 1.19 15.61 -5.97
C SER A 30 1.02 16.88 -5.15
N LEU A 31 -0.20 17.17 -4.67
CA LEU A 31 -0.46 18.29 -3.77
C LEU A 31 0.32 18.14 -2.45
N VAL A 32 0.29 16.97 -1.81
CA VAL A 32 1.05 16.70 -0.57
C VAL A 32 2.55 16.89 -0.76
N ALA A 33 3.11 16.45 -1.90
CA ALA A 33 4.52 16.72 -2.21
C ALA A 33 4.79 18.22 -2.38
N ALA A 34 3.91 18.95 -3.06
CA ALA A 34 4.05 20.39 -3.29
C ALA A 34 3.96 21.20 -1.99
N THR A 35 3.07 20.84 -1.05
CA THR A 35 2.92 21.56 0.23
C THR A 35 4.16 21.46 1.12
N VAL A 36 4.98 20.41 0.95
CA VAL A 36 6.21 20.22 1.73
C VAL A 36 7.33 21.14 1.27
N VAL A 37 7.41 21.44 -0.04
CA VAL A 37 8.57 22.13 -0.64
C VAL A 37 8.26 23.51 -1.21
N THR A 38 7.02 23.97 -1.11
CA THR A 38 6.61 25.27 -1.63
C THR A 38 7.29 26.44 -0.90
N ASP A 39 7.62 27.48 -1.64
CA ASP A 39 8.17 28.77 -1.15
C ASP A 39 7.44 29.95 -1.84
N VAL A 40 6.18 29.73 -2.21
CA VAL A 40 5.30 30.76 -2.78
C VAL A 40 4.89 31.77 -1.71
N ASP A 41 4.42 32.95 -2.13
CA ASP A 41 4.00 33.99 -1.20
C ASP A 41 2.64 33.73 -0.52
N ASP A 42 2.28 34.61 0.42
CA ASP A 42 1.05 34.50 1.21
C ASP A 42 -0.23 34.57 0.36
N ASP A 43 -0.21 35.32 -0.76
CA ASP A 43 -1.36 35.47 -1.65
C ASP A 43 -1.61 34.17 -2.41
N ASP A 44 -0.55 33.55 -2.94
CA ASP A 44 -0.58 32.24 -3.59
C ASP A 44 -0.99 31.13 -2.60
N LEU A 45 -0.49 31.15 -1.36
CA LEU A 45 -0.91 30.20 -0.31
C LEU A 45 -2.40 30.33 -0.01
N ALA A 46 -2.92 31.56 0.09
CA ALA A 46 -4.33 31.81 0.32
C ALA A 46 -5.20 31.33 -0.86
N GLU A 47 -4.72 31.46 -2.09
CA GLU A 47 -5.38 30.94 -3.28
C GLU A 47 -5.42 29.41 -3.31
N ALA A 48 -4.28 28.76 -3.12
CA ALA A 48 -4.19 27.30 -3.05
C ALA A 48 -5.14 26.75 -1.98
N ARG A 49 -5.17 27.37 -0.79
CA ARG A 49 -6.08 26.96 0.29
C ARG A 49 -7.56 27.02 -0.12
N ARG A 50 -8.00 28.08 -0.82
CA ARG A 50 -9.40 28.17 -1.30
C ARG A 50 -9.74 27.02 -2.25
N HIS A 51 -8.82 26.63 -3.13
CA HIS A 51 -9.03 25.50 -4.03
C HIS A 51 -9.08 24.16 -3.29
N ILE A 52 -8.23 23.97 -2.29
CA ILE A 52 -8.22 22.77 -1.45
C ILE A 52 -9.52 22.65 -0.64
N ASP A 53 -9.96 23.74 -0.03
CA ASP A 53 -11.21 23.78 0.74
C ASP A 53 -12.41 23.46 -0.17
N ALA A 54 -12.50 24.08 -1.35
CA ALA A 54 -13.57 23.81 -2.32
C ALA A 54 -13.55 22.36 -2.85
N ALA A 55 -12.37 21.80 -3.11
CA ALA A 55 -12.24 20.40 -3.53
C ALA A 55 -12.68 19.44 -2.41
N THR A 56 -12.30 19.73 -1.16
CA THR A 56 -12.72 18.99 0.03
C THR A 56 -14.24 18.98 0.15
N GLU A 57 -14.89 20.15 0.07
CA GLU A 57 -16.35 20.26 0.14
C GLU A 57 -17.05 19.43 -0.95
N ILE A 58 -16.50 19.38 -2.17
CA ILE A 58 -17.04 18.56 -3.26
C ILE A 58 -16.94 17.07 -2.94
N LEU A 59 -15.79 16.61 -2.43
CA LEU A 59 -15.56 15.20 -2.08
C LEU A 59 -16.43 14.76 -0.89
N GLU A 60 -16.73 15.66 0.05
CA GLU A 60 -17.55 15.37 1.23
C GLU A 60 -19.06 15.29 0.97
N ARG A 61 -19.53 15.70 -0.22
CA ARG A 61 -20.97 15.61 -0.59
C ARG A 61 -21.54 14.19 -0.46
N ARG A 62 -20.70 13.17 -0.58
CA ARG A 62 -21.07 11.77 -0.34
C ARG A 62 -19.90 11.00 0.25
N ARG A 63 -20.06 10.49 1.46
CA ARG A 63 -19.02 9.79 2.21
C ARG A 63 -19.43 8.39 2.65
N ILE A 64 -18.43 7.61 3.04
CA ILE A 64 -18.61 6.35 3.77
C ILE A 64 -18.47 6.70 5.26
N ASP A 65 -19.45 6.35 6.09
CA ASP A 65 -19.47 6.73 7.52
C ASP A 65 -18.45 5.98 8.39
N ALA A 66 -17.80 4.96 7.82
CA ALA A 66 -16.77 4.14 8.47
C ALA A 66 -15.61 3.88 7.50
N SER A 67 -14.91 2.76 7.62
CA SER A 67 -13.79 2.40 6.75
C SER A 67 -14.23 1.96 5.34
N PHE A 68 -13.40 2.22 4.32
CA PHE A 68 -13.58 1.65 2.99
C PHE A 68 -13.62 0.11 3.00
N GLY A 69 -12.77 -0.52 3.83
CA GLY A 69 -12.68 -1.97 4.00
C GLY A 69 -12.00 -2.69 2.84
N LEU A 70 -12.17 -4.01 2.79
CA LEU A 70 -11.83 -4.88 1.67
C LEU A 70 -13.11 -5.15 0.88
N ARG A 71 -13.14 -4.77 -0.40
CA ARG A 71 -14.31 -4.95 -1.26
C ARG A 71 -13.97 -5.84 -2.44
N PHE A 72 -14.79 -6.85 -2.69
CA PHE A 72 -14.64 -7.76 -3.82
C PHE A 72 -15.72 -7.45 -4.86
N ASN A 73 -15.39 -7.53 -6.15
CA ASN A 73 -16.40 -7.55 -7.19
C ASN A 73 -16.89 -8.99 -7.46
N SER A 74 -17.81 -9.15 -8.42
CA SER A 74 -18.35 -10.45 -8.86
C SER A 74 -17.27 -11.45 -9.30
N ASP A 75 -16.13 -10.94 -9.79
CA ASP A 75 -15.03 -11.74 -10.33
C ASP A 75 -13.92 -12.00 -9.29
N GLY A 76 -14.16 -11.61 -8.03
CA GLY A 76 -13.19 -11.79 -6.94
C GLY A 76 -12.06 -10.75 -6.89
N ARG A 77 -12.09 -9.71 -7.74
CA ARG A 77 -11.09 -8.63 -7.70
C ARG A 77 -11.24 -7.81 -6.42
N LEU A 78 -10.15 -7.73 -5.66
CA LEU A 78 -10.07 -6.98 -4.42
C LEU A 78 -9.90 -5.48 -4.69
N ARG A 79 -10.59 -4.66 -3.89
CA ARG A 79 -10.36 -3.24 -3.69
C ARG A 79 -10.10 -2.98 -2.22
N ASN A 80 -8.94 -2.44 -1.91
CA ASN A 80 -8.51 -2.04 -0.59
C ASN A 80 -8.06 -0.57 -0.59
N TRP A 81 -8.82 0.31 -1.25
CA TRP A 81 -8.42 1.67 -1.58
C TRP A 81 -8.02 2.56 -0.39
N GLY A 82 -8.41 2.19 0.84
CA GLY A 82 -8.01 2.87 2.07
C GLY A 82 -6.75 2.30 2.74
N ASN A 83 -6.12 1.27 2.19
CA ASN A 83 -4.87 0.72 2.72
C ASN A 83 -3.79 1.82 2.77
N ALA A 84 -2.94 1.81 3.80
CA ALA A 84 -1.97 2.87 4.06
C ALA A 84 -0.68 2.77 3.22
N VAL A 85 -0.54 1.73 2.40
CA VAL A 85 0.66 1.44 1.60
C VAL A 85 0.33 1.32 0.11
N GLU A 86 -0.67 0.53 -0.26
CA GLU A 86 -1.06 0.27 -1.66
C GLU A 86 -2.46 0.82 -2.01
N GLY A 87 -3.08 1.57 -1.08
CA GLY A 87 -4.41 2.13 -1.28
C GLY A 87 -4.39 3.25 -2.32
N ILE A 88 -4.89 3.00 -3.53
CA ILE A 88 -4.85 3.97 -4.64
C ILE A 88 -5.57 5.30 -4.35
N ARG A 89 -6.56 5.33 -3.45
CA ARG A 89 -7.26 6.56 -3.01
C ARG A 89 -6.67 7.18 -1.75
N ASN A 90 -5.70 6.53 -1.12
CA ASN A 90 -5.09 7.03 0.09
C ASN A 90 -3.83 7.83 -0.28
N PRO A 91 -3.82 9.17 -0.11
CA PRO A 91 -2.66 9.97 -0.45
C PRO A 91 -1.49 9.82 0.54
N ILE A 92 -1.72 9.17 1.70
CA ILE A 92 -0.65 8.78 2.63
C ILE A 92 0.14 7.59 2.07
N ALA A 93 -0.52 6.74 1.27
CA ALA A 93 0.09 5.57 0.68
C ALA A 93 1.17 5.98 -0.34
N PRO A 94 2.39 5.44 -0.26
CA PRO A 94 3.37 5.56 -1.34
C PRO A 94 2.75 5.15 -2.69
N PRO A 95 3.22 5.74 -3.81
CA PRO A 95 2.76 5.35 -5.15
C PRO A 95 3.37 3.99 -5.54
N VAL A 96 2.98 2.94 -4.83
CA VAL A 96 3.47 1.57 -5.00
C VAL A 96 2.49 0.77 -5.85
N GLU A 97 3.06 -0.05 -6.72
CA GLU A 97 2.32 -1.08 -7.45
C GLU A 97 3.09 -2.38 -7.30
N PHE A 98 2.53 -3.32 -6.55
CA PHE A 98 3.17 -4.61 -6.33
C PHE A 98 2.89 -5.57 -7.48
N HIS A 99 3.95 -6.22 -7.93
CA HIS A 99 3.93 -7.30 -8.90
C HIS A 99 4.21 -8.61 -8.18
N ALA A 100 3.44 -9.64 -8.49
CA ALA A 100 3.59 -10.97 -7.93
C ALA A 100 4.18 -11.92 -8.96
N GLU A 101 5.23 -12.62 -8.55
CA GLU A 101 5.86 -13.73 -9.27
C GLU A 101 5.65 -15.01 -8.44
N PRO A 102 5.89 -16.22 -8.99
CA PRO A 102 5.64 -17.47 -8.26
C PRO A 102 6.35 -17.59 -6.91
N ASP A 103 7.52 -16.95 -6.75
CA ASP A 103 8.38 -17.08 -5.57
C ASP A 103 8.54 -15.78 -4.76
N HIS A 104 8.15 -14.63 -5.31
CA HIS A 104 8.33 -13.33 -4.65
C HIS A 104 7.31 -12.27 -5.09
N VAL A 105 7.23 -11.19 -4.33
CA VAL A 105 6.49 -9.97 -4.65
C VAL A 105 7.47 -8.82 -4.69
N TRP A 106 7.33 -7.92 -5.66
CA TRP A 106 8.25 -6.81 -5.84
C TRP A 106 7.55 -5.54 -6.33
N SER A 107 8.23 -4.40 -6.20
CA SER A 107 7.80 -3.13 -6.80
C SER A 107 9.00 -2.24 -7.07
N GLU A 108 8.87 -1.39 -8.09
CA GLU A 108 9.73 -0.24 -8.33
C GLU A 108 8.91 1.02 -8.08
N LEU A 109 9.39 1.89 -7.19
CA LEU A 109 8.66 3.08 -6.78
C LEU A 109 9.59 4.27 -6.60
N HIS A 110 8.99 5.46 -6.59
CA HIS A 110 9.68 6.72 -6.39
C HIS A 110 9.13 7.43 -5.16
N LEU A 111 9.99 7.70 -4.18
CA LEU A 111 9.62 8.41 -2.94
C LEU A 111 10.10 9.86 -2.99
N GLY A 112 9.14 10.78 -3.03
CA GLY A 112 9.37 12.23 -2.98
C GLY A 112 9.53 12.80 -1.57
N PRO A 113 9.64 14.13 -1.45
CA PRO A 113 9.95 14.85 -0.20
C PRO A 113 8.91 14.62 0.92
N GLN A 114 7.66 14.29 0.58
CA GLN A 114 6.63 13.97 1.57
C GLN A 114 6.91 12.71 2.40
N TYR A 115 7.91 11.91 2.02
CA TYR A 115 8.34 10.71 2.75
C TYR A 115 9.69 10.91 3.46
N GLU A 116 10.22 12.13 3.45
CA GLU A 116 11.51 12.47 4.04
C GLU A 116 11.49 12.34 5.57
N GLY A 117 12.59 11.86 6.13
CA GLY A 117 12.84 11.88 7.56
C GLY A 117 14.09 12.71 7.85
N PRO A 118 15.29 12.11 7.85
CA PRO A 118 16.52 12.88 7.79
C PRO A 118 16.65 13.61 6.44
N PRO A 119 17.42 14.72 6.38
CA PRO A 119 17.63 15.46 5.14
C PRO A 119 18.09 14.57 3.97
N GLY A 120 17.36 14.61 2.87
CA GLY A 120 17.57 13.84 1.64
C GLY A 120 17.27 12.34 1.74
N LEU A 121 16.79 11.85 2.88
CA LEU A 121 16.59 10.42 3.15
C LEU A 121 15.14 10.09 3.48
N VAL A 122 14.68 8.93 3.01
CA VAL A 122 13.38 8.38 3.37
C VAL A 122 13.32 8.11 4.88
N HIS A 123 12.22 8.49 5.51
CA HIS A 123 12.00 8.23 6.93
C HIS A 123 11.98 6.72 7.22
N GLY A 124 12.69 6.28 8.27
CA GLY A 124 12.78 4.86 8.64
C GLY A 124 11.43 4.19 8.86
N GLY A 125 10.44 4.92 9.36
CA GLY A 125 9.06 4.46 9.50
C GLY A 125 8.32 4.22 8.17
N VAL A 126 8.64 4.97 7.11
CA VAL A 126 8.08 4.73 5.76
C VAL A 126 8.70 3.46 5.16
N ILE A 127 10.00 3.26 5.36
CA ILE A 127 10.69 2.01 4.99
C ILE A 127 10.04 0.82 5.71
N ALA A 128 9.77 0.94 7.01
CA ALA A 128 9.11 -0.10 7.80
C ALA A 128 7.70 -0.41 7.30
N LEU A 129 6.93 0.64 6.98
CA LEU A 129 5.59 0.52 6.42
C LEU A 129 5.57 -0.26 5.10
N ILE A 130 6.49 0.06 4.18
CA ILE A 130 6.60 -0.61 2.87
C ILE A 130 7.06 -2.06 3.05
N LEU A 131 8.04 -2.32 3.93
CA LEU A 131 8.52 -3.67 4.22
C LEU A 131 7.44 -4.55 4.86
N ASP A 132 6.62 -4.03 5.79
CA ASP A 132 5.49 -4.78 6.34
C ASP A 132 4.53 -5.25 5.25
N GLN A 133 4.14 -4.33 4.36
CA GLN A 133 3.20 -4.62 3.28
C GLN A 133 3.76 -5.62 2.26
N VAL A 134 5.01 -5.47 1.79
CA VAL A 134 5.56 -6.40 0.79
C VAL A 134 5.69 -7.82 1.36
N LEU A 135 6.04 -7.95 2.64
CA LEU A 135 6.14 -9.26 3.30
C LEU A 135 4.77 -9.89 3.52
N GLY A 136 3.76 -9.09 3.89
CA GLY A 136 2.38 -9.54 3.97
C GLY A 136 1.86 -10.01 2.61
N ASN A 137 2.14 -9.24 1.55
CA ASN A 137 1.80 -9.59 0.18
C ASN A 137 2.52 -10.87 -0.27
N ALA A 138 3.78 -11.06 0.08
CA ALA A 138 4.51 -12.30 -0.22
C ALA A 138 3.90 -13.52 0.48
N ALA A 139 3.47 -13.39 1.74
CA ALA A 139 2.78 -14.46 2.45
C ALA A 139 1.40 -14.78 1.83
N VAL A 140 0.66 -13.75 1.41
CA VAL A 140 -0.60 -13.90 0.67
C VAL A 140 -0.39 -14.60 -0.67
N ASN A 141 0.60 -14.16 -1.46
CA ASN A 141 0.94 -14.71 -2.77
C ASN A 141 1.26 -16.21 -2.70
N ALA A 142 1.96 -16.62 -1.64
CA ALA A 142 2.28 -18.03 -1.38
C ALA A 142 1.12 -18.83 -0.73
N GLY A 143 -0.09 -18.28 -0.66
CA GLY A 143 -1.28 -18.97 -0.10
C GLY A 143 -1.24 -19.14 1.43
N ALA A 144 -0.40 -18.39 2.14
CA ALA A 144 -0.20 -18.49 3.57
C ALA A 144 -0.43 -17.14 4.30
N PRO A 145 -1.62 -16.54 4.18
CA PRO A 145 -1.88 -15.20 4.72
C PRO A 145 -1.86 -15.19 6.25
N GLY A 146 -1.59 -14.03 6.83
CA GLY A 146 -1.62 -13.84 8.28
C GLY A 146 -1.56 -12.37 8.66
N MET A 147 -1.86 -12.09 9.92
CA MET A 147 -1.66 -10.75 10.50
C MET A 147 -0.22 -10.62 10.97
N THR A 148 0.40 -9.46 10.81
CA THR A 148 1.76 -9.20 11.31
C THR A 148 1.82 -9.50 12.81
N GLY A 149 2.67 -10.45 13.19
CA GLY A 149 3.00 -10.78 14.57
C GLY A 149 4.26 -10.06 15.03
N THR A 150 5.32 -10.14 14.22
CA THR A 150 6.58 -9.41 14.46
C THR A 150 7.17 -8.93 13.15
N LEU A 151 7.81 -7.77 13.18
CA LEU A 151 8.60 -7.23 12.09
C LEU A 151 9.95 -6.77 12.65
N THR A 152 11.04 -7.35 12.15
CA THR A 152 12.42 -6.98 12.52
C THR A 152 13.11 -6.40 11.31
N ILE A 153 13.65 -5.20 11.43
CA ILE A 153 14.27 -4.47 10.33
C ILE A 153 15.72 -4.14 10.68
N ARG A 154 16.62 -4.35 9.72
CA ARG A 154 18.01 -3.87 9.78
C ARG A 154 18.19 -2.77 8.74
N TYR A 155 18.41 -1.54 9.18
CA TYR A 155 18.79 -0.41 8.33
C TYR A 155 20.30 -0.49 8.07
N ARG A 156 20.70 -0.83 6.85
CA ARG A 156 22.09 -1.02 6.43
C ARG A 156 22.74 0.29 6.02
N LYS A 157 22.01 1.11 5.27
CA LYS A 157 22.44 2.42 4.74
C LYS A 157 21.25 3.37 4.71
N GLY A 158 21.50 4.68 4.80
CA GLY A 158 20.47 5.68 4.54
C GLY A 158 19.85 5.47 3.16
N THR A 159 18.52 5.44 3.10
CA THR A 159 17.77 5.29 1.83
C THR A 159 17.53 6.68 1.26
N PRO A 160 18.17 7.07 0.15
CA PRO A 160 17.91 8.37 -0.45
C PRO A 160 16.47 8.47 -0.94
N LEU A 161 15.93 9.70 -0.95
CA LEU A 161 14.72 9.99 -1.71
C LEU A 161 14.94 9.64 -3.20
N GLY A 162 13.87 9.34 -3.91
CA GLY A 162 13.88 8.98 -5.32
C GLY A 162 13.55 7.51 -5.58
N SER A 163 14.15 6.95 -6.63
CA SER A 163 13.82 5.61 -7.12
C SER A 163 14.41 4.51 -6.25
N LEU A 164 13.57 3.53 -5.89
CA LEU A 164 13.95 2.38 -5.10
C LEU A 164 13.21 1.13 -5.58
N ARG A 165 13.79 -0.03 -5.26
CA ARG A 165 13.21 -1.34 -5.49
C ARG A 165 12.92 -1.99 -4.14
N VAL A 166 11.74 -2.58 -4.02
CA VAL A 166 11.32 -3.37 -2.86
C VAL A 166 11.01 -4.79 -3.32
N GLU A 167 11.43 -5.78 -2.52
CA GLU A 167 11.14 -7.19 -2.77
C GLU A 167 10.81 -7.91 -1.45
N GLY A 168 9.93 -8.90 -1.52
CA GLY A 168 9.59 -9.77 -0.39
C GLY A 168 9.27 -11.17 -0.87
N ARG A 169 9.61 -12.18 -0.07
CA ARG A 169 9.34 -13.59 -0.36
C ARG A 169 8.97 -14.34 0.92
N LEU A 170 8.16 -15.39 0.76
CA LEU A 170 7.91 -16.33 1.85
C LEU A 170 9.11 -17.27 1.98
N ASP A 171 9.66 -17.39 3.19
CA ASP A 171 10.78 -18.29 3.47
C ASP A 171 10.29 -19.70 3.85
N ARG A 172 9.30 -19.76 4.75
CA ARG A 172 8.72 -21.02 5.25
C ARG A 172 7.42 -20.80 6.00
N THR A 173 6.70 -21.90 6.23
CA THR A 173 5.53 -21.95 7.12
C THR A 173 5.75 -22.96 8.25
N GLU A 174 5.32 -22.60 9.46
CA GLU A 174 5.33 -23.50 10.61
C GLU A 174 3.99 -23.39 11.35
N GLY A 175 3.12 -24.38 11.15
CA GLY A 175 1.77 -24.40 11.73
C GLY A 175 0.93 -23.21 11.24
N HIS A 176 0.72 -22.22 12.10
CA HIS A 176 -0.06 -21.01 11.79
C HIS A 176 0.81 -19.77 11.59
N LYS A 177 2.12 -19.95 11.44
CA LYS A 177 3.09 -18.87 11.25
C LYS A 177 3.68 -18.94 9.85
N SER A 178 3.67 -17.81 9.16
CA SER A 178 4.36 -17.60 7.89
C SER A 178 5.55 -16.70 8.15
N PHE A 179 6.74 -17.15 7.77
CA PHE A 179 7.99 -16.40 7.91
C PHE A 179 8.37 -15.87 6.54
N ALA A 180 8.57 -14.56 6.43
CA ALA A 180 8.90 -13.90 5.18
C ALA A 180 10.10 -12.96 5.38
N SER A 181 10.87 -12.76 4.31
CA SER A 181 11.99 -11.84 4.28
C SER A 181 11.98 -10.97 3.04
N GLY A 182 12.58 -9.79 3.13
CA GLY A 182 12.49 -8.80 2.07
C GLY A 182 13.47 -7.66 2.24
N THR A 183 13.60 -6.85 1.20
CA THR A 183 14.64 -5.83 1.07
C THR A 183 14.11 -4.56 0.42
N ILE A 184 14.77 -3.45 0.73
CA ILE A 184 14.71 -2.19 -0.02
C ILE A 184 16.12 -1.85 -0.49
N SER A 185 16.25 -1.61 -1.79
CA SER A 185 17.52 -1.26 -2.44
C SER A 185 17.36 -0.08 -3.40
N THR A 186 18.48 0.57 -3.70
CA THR A 186 18.59 1.58 -4.76
C THR A 186 19.66 1.14 -5.77
N ALA A 187 19.93 1.96 -6.77
CA ALA A 187 21.05 1.74 -7.69
C ALA A 187 22.41 1.64 -6.95
N ASP A 188 22.52 2.23 -5.76
CA ASP A 188 23.73 2.20 -4.92
C ASP A 188 23.81 0.98 -3.99
N GLY A 189 22.81 0.09 -4.04
CA GLY A 189 22.77 -1.16 -3.28
C GLY A 189 21.72 -1.22 -2.17
N LEU A 190 21.88 -2.22 -1.30
CA LEU A 190 20.94 -2.55 -0.23
C LEU A 190 20.89 -1.46 0.84
N CYS A 191 19.69 -0.95 1.13
CA CYS A 191 19.47 0.08 2.14
C CYS A 191 18.86 -0.49 3.42
N ALA A 192 17.86 -1.38 3.31
CA ALA A 192 17.23 -2.03 4.45
C ALA A 192 16.81 -3.47 4.11
N GLU A 193 16.77 -4.33 5.12
CA GLU A 193 16.25 -5.69 5.04
C GLU A 193 15.32 -5.96 6.23
N ALA A 194 14.33 -6.83 6.03
CA ALA A 194 13.38 -7.19 7.07
C ALA A 194 13.11 -8.70 7.11
N GLU A 195 12.80 -9.16 8.32
CA GLU A 195 12.25 -10.49 8.61
C GLU A 195 10.90 -10.29 9.34
N GLY A 196 9.85 -10.92 8.82
CA GLY A 196 8.48 -10.82 9.33
C GLY A 196 7.90 -12.18 9.71
N ILE A 197 7.11 -12.20 10.78
CA ILE A 197 6.29 -13.35 11.15
C ILE A 197 4.83 -12.94 11.06
N PHE A 198 4.07 -13.62 10.20
CA PHE A 198 2.63 -13.42 10.00
C PHE A 198 1.87 -14.59 10.60
N ILE A 199 0.82 -14.32 11.35
CA ILE A 199 0.10 -15.32 12.13
C ILE A 199 -1.34 -15.41 11.64
N MET A 200 -1.76 -16.61 11.22
CA MET A 200 -3.16 -16.88 10.88
C MET A 200 -4.05 -16.66 12.12
N PRO A 201 -5.00 -15.69 12.07
CA PRO A 201 -5.90 -15.42 13.20
C PRO A 201 -6.73 -16.64 13.55
N ARG A 202 -7.06 -16.82 14.84
CA ARG A 202 -7.79 -17.99 15.32
C ARG A 202 -9.13 -18.19 14.60
N TRP A 203 -9.82 -17.11 14.28
CA TRP A 203 -11.11 -17.13 13.58
C TRP A 203 -11.00 -17.53 12.11
N ALA A 204 -9.82 -17.41 11.50
CA ALA A 204 -9.58 -17.75 10.10
C ALA A 204 -9.09 -19.20 9.91
N ARG A 205 -8.65 -19.86 10.99
CA ARG A 205 -8.14 -21.23 10.95
C ARG A 205 -9.28 -22.19 10.60
N GLY A 206 -9.20 -22.85 9.44
CA GLY A 206 -10.20 -23.81 8.98
C GLY A 206 -11.28 -23.23 8.05
N LEU A 207 -11.21 -21.93 7.73
CA LEU A 207 -11.85 -21.43 6.51
C LEU A 207 -11.04 -21.94 5.32
N ASP A 208 -11.68 -22.67 4.40
CA ASP A 208 -11.05 -23.09 3.15
C ASP A 208 -10.50 -21.84 2.43
N ALA A 209 -9.17 -21.76 2.29
CA ALA A 209 -8.49 -20.64 1.64
C ALA A 209 -8.96 -20.45 0.17
N SER A 210 -9.55 -21.49 -0.42
CA SER A 210 -10.16 -21.49 -1.76
C SER A 210 -11.47 -20.71 -1.87
N ARG A 211 -12.12 -20.32 -0.77
CA ARG A 211 -13.43 -19.63 -0.80
C ARG A 211 -13.38 -18.10 -0.68
N GLN A 212 -12.21 -17.50 -0.47
CA GLN A 212 -12.06 -16.04 -0.39
C GLN A 212 -11.07 -15.45 -1.39
N MET A 213 -10.35 -16.28 -2.14
CA MET A 213 -9.42 -15.83 -3.16
C MET A 213 -9.83 -16.44 -4.50
N GLY A 214 -10.72 -15.73 -5.19
CA GLY A 214 -10.91 -15.91 -6.62
C GLY A 214 -9.67 -15.44 -7.37
N VAL A 215 -8.55 -16.15 -7.20
CA VAL A 215 -7.52 -16.22 -8.24
C VAL A 215 -8.15 -17.12 -9.30
N GLY A 216 -8.95 -16.50 -10.17
CA GLY A 216 -9.46 -17.15 -11.35
C GLY A 216 -8.27 -17.46 -12.25
N ASP A 217 -8.05 -18.74 -12.52
CA ASP A 217 -7.34 -19.18 -13.72
C ASP A 217 -8.01 -18.50 -14.94
N ALA A 218 -7.25 -17.64 -15.61
CA ALA A 218 -7.48 -17.20 -16.98
C ALA A 218 -6.12 -16.97 -17.65
#